data_AF-A0A1S3K241-F1
#
_entry.id   AF-A0A1S3K241-F1
#
_cell.length_a   1.000
_cell.length_b   1.000
_cell.length_c   1.000
_cell.angle_alpha   90.00
_cell.angle_beta   90.00
_cell.angle_gamma   90.00
#
_symmetry.space_group_name_H-M   'P 1'
#
loop_
_entity.id
_entity.type
_entity.pdbx_description
1 polymer ?
#
loop_
_entity_poly.entity_id
_entity_poly.type
_entity_poly.pdbx_seq_one_letter_code
_entity_poly.pdbx_strand_id
1 'polypeptide(L)'
;QSLQEFGKLIASIEDERDKMEGKKKFDKQTRAFCQSLEKFLNLKTKATDNVLQEADAALQMERKHFQQASMEYVLMLQEVQERKKFEFIEILLGFMYAWLTFYHQGHEVAQEFKPYMTELQVKLQKTRDNYETTRTEAETLMNKMLEKPNIEPTTNKNYTRQGYLFLMEKSRCFVFICYDLDYKDMRFFY
;
A
#
# COMPACT_ATOMS: atom_id res chain seq x y z
N GLN A 1 2.40 -0.85 -9.69
CA GLN A 1 3.76 -1.23 -10.12
C GLN A 1 3.76 -2.59 -10.83
N SER A 2 3.26 -3.66 -10.21
CA SER A 2 3.17 -5.02 -10.80
C SER A 2 2.36 -5.11 -12.11
N LEU A 3 1.19 -4.49 -12.20
CA LEU A 3 0.39 -4.47 -13.45
C LEU A 3 1.05 -3.68 -14.59
N GLN A 4 1.86 -2.67 -14.28
CA GLN A 4 2.62 -1.91 -15.26
C GLN A 4 3.79 -2.73 -15.82
N GLU A 5 4.47 -3.51 -14.97
CA GLU A 5 5.49 -4.46 -15.41
C GLU A 5 4.87 -5.57 -16.29
N PHE A 6 3.64 -6.00 -15.98
CA PHE A 6 2.88 -6.94 -16.80
C PHE A 6 2.62 -6.40 -18.22
N GLY A 7 2.17 -5.14 -18.31
CA GLY A 7 1.95 -4.47 -19.60
C GLY A 7 3.24 -4.31 -20.41
N LYS A 8 4.38 -4.01 -19.75
CA LYS A 8 5.69 -3.92 -20.40
C LYS A 8 6.18 -5.27 -20.93
N LEU A 9 5.91 -6.36 -20.21
CA LEU A 9 6.33 -7.70 -20.62
C LEU A 9 5.55 -8.20 -21.85
N ILE A 10 4.24 -7.94 -21.90
CA ILE A 10 3.42 -8.21 -23.09
C ILE A 10 3.95 -7.42 -24.30
N ALA A 11 4.23 -6.13 -24.12
CA ALA A 11 4.80 -5.29 -25.17
C ALA A 11 6.18 -5.80 -25.63
N SER A 12 7.04 -6.26 -24.71
CA SER A 12 8.36 -6.81 -25.02
C SER A 12 8.27 -8.10 -25.84
N ILE A 13 7.32 -8.98 -25.50
CA ILE A 13 7.06 -10.22 -26.22
C ILE A 13 6.49 -9.93 -27.63
N GLU A 14 5.70 -8.88 -27.82
CA GLU A 14 5.28 -8.39 -29.14
C GLU A 14 6.41 -7.77 -29.95
N ASP A 15 7.31 -7.03 -29.31
CA ASP A 15 8.43 -6.35 -29.95
C ASP A 15 9.53 -7.33 -30.42
N GLU A 16 9.71 -8.45 -29.71
CA GLU A 16 10.58 -9.54 -30.16
C GLU A 16 10.14 -10.12 -31.51
N ARG A 17 8.84 -10.21 -31.77
CA ARG A 17 8.31 -10.72 -33.05
C ARG A 17 8.79 -9.87 -34.23
N ASP A 18 8.84 -8.55 -34.06
CA ASP A 18 9.21 -7.62 -35.13
C ASP A 18 10.73 -7.45 -35.31
N LYS A 19 11.52 -7.81 -34.29
CA LYS A 19 12.99 -7.77 -34.32
C LYS A 19 13.64 -9.09 -34.75
N MET A 20 12.86 -10.16 -34.95
CA MET A 20 13.40 -11.47 -35.32
C MET A 20 14.27 -11.42 -36.57
N GLU A 21 15.50 -11.92 -36.43
CA GLU A 21 16.48 -12.03 -37.50
C GLU A 21 15.96 -12.88 -38.69
N GLY A 22 15.06 -13.82 -38.41
CA GLY A 22 14.35 -14.60 -39.43
C GLY A 22 13.53 -13.76 -40.40
N LYS A 23 12.87 -12.69 -39.93
CA LYS A 23 12.12 -11.75 -40.79
C LYS A 23 13.04 -11.03 -41.77
N LYS A 24 14.20 -10.56 -41.30
CA LYS A 24 15.21 -9.88 -42.14
C LYS A 24 15.77 -10.83 -43.21
N LYS A 25 16.05 -12.08 -42.85
CA LYS A 25 16.53 -13.11 -43.80
C LYS A 25 15.47 -13.40 -44.85
N PHE A 26 14.22 -13.61 -44.44
CA PHE A 26 13.09 -13.80 -45.34
C PHE A 26 12.92 -12.62 -46.30
N ASP A 27 12.86 -11.39 -45.81
CA ASP A 27 12.71 -10.17 -46.63
C ASP A 27 13.87 -9.97 -47.62
N LYS A 28 15.09 -10.38 -47.25
CA LYS A 28 16.25 -10.35 -48.14
C LYS A 28 16.09 -11.35 -49.29
N GLN A 29 15.73 -12.60 -48.99
CA GLN A 29 15.57 -13.65 -50.01
C GLN A 29 14.35 -13.39 -50.90
N THR A 30 13.27 -12.84 -50.35
CA THR A 30 12.10 -12.38 -51.13
C THR A 30 12.51 -11.33 -52.15
N ARG A 31 13.30 -10.32 -51.75
CA ARG A 31 13.80 -9.29 -52.69
C ARG A 31 14.70 -9.87 -53.76
N ALA A 32 15.63 -10.77 -53.40
CA ALA A 32 16.54 -11.41 -54.36
C ALA A 32 15.77 -12.26 -55.39
N PHE A 33 14.78 -13.04 -54.95
CA PHE A 33 13.91 -13.81 -55.83
C PHE A 33 13.09 -12.92 -56.77
N CYS A 34 12.44 -11.87 -56.26
CA CYS A 34 11.69 -10.93 -57.09
C CYS A 34 12.58 -10.24 -58.14
N GLN A 35 13.79 -9.82 -57.77
CA GLN A 35 14.76 -9.23 -58.69
C GLN A 35 15.21 -10.23 -59.77
N SER A 36 15.45 -11.49 -59.41
CA SER A 36 15.80 -12.54 -60.38
C SER A 36 14.65 -12.84 -61.33
N LEU A 37 13.42 -12.86 -60.83
CA LEU A 37 12.21 -13.06 -61.62
C LEU A 37 12.00 -11.93 -62.63
N GLU A 38 12.15 -10.68 -62.19
CA GLU A 38 12.05 -9.51 -63.07
C GLU A 38 13.11 -9.55 -64.18
N LYS A 39 14.37 -9.89 -63.85
CA LYS A 39 15.43 -10.05 -64.86
C LYS A 39 15.10 -11.14 -65.88
N PHE A 40 14.58 -12.29 -65.42
CA PHE A 40 14.18 -13.39 -66.29
C PHE A 40 13.04 -12.99 -67.24
N LEU A 41 12.02 -12.29 -66.73
CA LEU A 41 10.88 -11.80 -67.52
C LEU A 41 11.28 -10.73 -68.55
N ASN A 42 12.34 -9.96 -68.28
CA ASN A 42 12.83 -8.91 -69.17
C ASN A 42 13.77 -9.41 -70.28
N LEU A 43 13.99 -10.73 -70.41
CA LEU A 43 14.81 -11.30 -71.47
C LEU A 43 14.15 -11.10 -72.84
N LYS A 44 14.96 -10.70 -73.83
CA LYS A 44 14.50 -10.50 -75.20
C LYS A 44 14.29 -11.84 -75.90
N THR A 45 13.33 -11.90 -76.82
CA THR A 45 13.05 -13.06 -77.68
C THR A 45 14.22 -13.52 -78.58
N LYS A 46 15.32 -12.74 -78.66
CA LYS A 46 16.54 -13.09 -79.39
C LYS A 46 17.74 -13.39 -78.47
N ALA A 47 17.52 -13.59 -77.18
CA ALA A 47 18.58 -13.99 -76.25
C ALA A 47 19.19 -15.34 -76.70
N THR A 48 20.51 -15.48 -76.53
CA THR A 48 21.19 -16.74 -76.82
C THR A 48 20.81 -17.81 -75.80
N ASP A 49 20.86 -19.07 -76.21
CA ASP A 49 20.43 -20.22 -75.39
C ASP A 49 21.19 -20.27 -74.05
N ASN A 50 22.49 -19.98 -74.06
CA ASN A 50 23.31 -19.89 -72.85
C ASN A 50 22.79 -18.83 -71.86
N VAL A 51 22.36 -17.66 -72.34
CA VAL A 51 21.85 -16.58 -71.48
C VAL A 51 20.49 -16.96 -70.87
N LEU A 52 19.64 -17.66 -71.63
CA LEU A 52 18.38 -18.20 -71.12
C LEU A 52 18.62 -19.24 -70.03
N GLN A 53 19.58 -20.14 -70.25
CA GLN A 53 19.90 -21.22 -69.33
C GLN A 53 20.52 -20.72 -68.02
N GLU A 54 21.42 -19.72 -68.08
CA GLU A 54 21.98 -19.07 -66.90
C GLU A 54 20.91 -18.33 -66.08
N ALA A 55 20.00 -17.61 -66.75
CA ALA A 55 18.94 -16.88 -66.07
C ALA A 55 17.91 -17.81 -65.39
N ASP A 56 17.56 -18.94 -66.03
CA ASP A 56 16.71 -19.95 -65.42
C ASP A 56 17.40 -20.60 -64.21
N ALA A 57 18.67 -21.00 -64.34
CA ALA A 57 19.43 -21.59 -63.24
C ALA A 57 19.53 -20.64 -62.03
N ALA A 58 19.78 -19.35 -62.26
CA ALA A 58 19.79 -18.33 -61.21
C ALA A 58 18.40 -18.17 -60.57
N LEU A 59 17.33 -18.15 -61.36
CA LEU A 59 15.96 -18.07 -60.87
C LEU A 59 15.58 -19.28 -60.00
N GLN A 60 15.94 -20.49 -60.41
CA GLN A 60 15.67 -21.70 -59.61
C GLN A 60 16.46 -21.70 -58.29
N MET A 61 17.70 -21.21 -58.30
CA MET A 61 18.50 -21.07 -57.08
C MET A 61 17.84 -20.09 -56.09
N GLU A 62 17.50 -18.88 -56.55
CA GLU A 62 16.86 -17.88 -55.71
C GLU A 62 15.48 -18.33 -55.22
N ARG A 63 14.72 -19.06 -56.05
CA ARG A 63 13.45 -19.67 -55.64
C ARG A 63 13.65 -20.64 -54.48
N LYS A 64 14.67 -21.50 -54.54
CA LYS A 64 14.97 -22.46 -53.47
C LYS A 64 15.36 -21.73 -52.18
N HIS A 65 16.20 -20.70 -52.26
CA HIS A 65 16.58 -19.88 -51.11
C HIS A 65 15.38 -19.17 -50.48
N PHE A 66 14.49 -18.60 -51.29
CA PHE A 66 13.25 -17.98 -50.83
C PHE A 66 12.35 -19.00 -50.11
N GLN A 67 12.12 -20.17 -50.71
CA GLN A 67 11.29 -21.21 -50.11
C GLN A 67 11.84 -21.69 -48.76
N GLN A 68 13.16 -21.91 -48.68
CA GLN A 68 13.80 -22.29 -47.43
C GLN A 68 13.65 -21.20 -46.36
N ALA A 69 13.98 -19.95 -46.70
CA ALA A 69 13.85 -18.84 -45.76
C ALA A 69 12.38 -18.61 -45.32
N SER A 70 11.41 -18.84 -46.20
CA SER A 70 9.99 -18.78 -45.87
C SER A 70 9.58 -19.83 -44.84
N MET A 71 10.02 -21.08 -45.00
CA MET A 71 9.69 -22.16 -44.07
C MET A 71 10.35 -21.93 -42.71
N GLU A 72 11.61 -21.51 -42.70
CA GLU A 72 12.33 -21.13 -41.46
C GLU A 72 11.61 -19.98 -40.73
N TYR A 73 11.13 -18.97 -41.46
CA TYR A 73 10.39 -17.85 -40.86
C TYR A 73 9.03 -18.27 -40.30
N VAL A 74 8.28 -19.14 -41.00
CA VAL A 74 7.01 -19.69 -40.49
C VAL A 74 7.22 -20.50 -39.21
N LEU A 75 8.26 -21.35 -39.18
CA LEU A 75 8.60 -22.12 -37.99
C LEU A 75 8.93 -21.21 -36.81
N MET A 76 9.76 -20.19 -37.04
CA MET A 76 10.13 -19.21 -36.02
C MET A 76 8.92 -18.42 -35.50
N LEU A 77 8.00 -18.02 -36.38
CA LEU A 77 6.74 -17.40 -35.98
C LEU A 77 5.92 -18.31 -35.08
N GLN A 78 5.82 -19.60 -35.43
CA GLN A 78 5.08 -20.57 -34.64
C GLN A 78 5.72 -20.77 -33.26
N GLU A 79 7.04 -20.91 -33.20
CA GLU A 79 7.78 -21.03 -31.94
C GLU A 79 7.52 -19.83 -31.02
N VAL A 80 7.63 -18.61 -31.56
CA VAL A 80 7.32 -17.40 -30.78
C VAL A 80 5.89 -17.43 -30.27
N GLN A 81 4.90 -17.75 -31.12
CA GLN A 81 3.49 -17.79 -30.72
C GLN A 81 3.21 -18.81 -29.61
N GLU A 82 3.79 -20.01 -29.71
CA GLU A 82 3.65 -21.02 -28.64
C GLU A 82 4.36 -20.57 -27.35
N ARG A 83 5.52 -19.91 -27.47
CA ARG A 83 6.25 -19.36 -26.32
C ARG A 83 5.43 -18.35 -25.53
N LYS A 84 4.77 -17.41 -26.23
CA LYS A 84 3.93 -16.39 -25.58
C LYS A 84 2.85 -16.98 -24.70
N LYS A 85 2.25 -18.10 -25.12
CA LYS A 85 1.11 -18.70 -24.41
C LYS A 85 1.52 -19.15 -23.01
N PHE A 86 2.62 -19.89 -22.91
CA PHE A 86 3.05 -20.40 -21.60
C PHE A 86 3.75 -19.32 -20.77
N GLU A 87 4.53 -18.42 -21.37
CA GLU A 87 5.14 -17.29 -20.64
C GLU A 87 4.07 -16.41 -19.99
N PHE A 88 2.96 -16.13 -20.70
CA PHE A 88 1.83 -15.41 -20.15
C PHE A 88 1.22 -16.11 -18.93
N ILE A 89 1.01 -17.42 -19.03
CA ILE A 89 0.46 -18.24 -17.94
C ILE A 89 1.40 -18.25 -16.74
N GLU A 90 2.72 -18.38 -16.95
CA GLU A 90 3.70 -18.35 -15.86
C GLU A 90 3.66 -17.04 -15.08
N ILE A 91 3.53 -15.90 -15.77
CA ILE A 91 3.44 -14.59 -15.09
C ILE A 91 2.13 -14.49 -14.31
N LEU A 92 0.99 -14.92 -14.89
CA LEU A 92 -0.29 -14.95 -14.18
C LEU A 92 -0.23 -15.85 -12.94
N LEU A 93 0.41 -17.01 -13.07
CA LEU A 93 0.57 -17.96 -11.98
C LEU A 93 1.42 -17.35 -10.84
N GLY A 94 2.54 -16.72 -11.17
CA GLY A 94 3.38 -16.02 -10.20
C GLY A 94 2.63 -14.90 -9.47
N PHE A 95 1.82 -14.12 -10.20
CA PHE A 95 0.95 -13.12 -9.60
C PHE A 95 -0.07 -13.74 -8.63
N MET A 96 -0.68 -14.85 -9.02
CA MET A 96 -1.68 -15.51 -8.19
C MET A 96 -1.09 -16.08 -6.91
N TYR A 97 0.11 -16.67 -6.96
CA TYR A 97 0.82 -17.09 -5.77
C TYR A 97 1.12 -15.91 -4.85
N ALA A 98 1.70 -14.82 -5.39
CA ALA A 98 2.00 -13.64 -4.59
C ALA A 98 0.75 -13.05 -3.93
N TRP A 99 -0.37 -12.97 -4.67
CA TRP A 99 -1.65 -12.51 -4.15
C TRP A 99 -2.15 -13.40 -3.01
N LEU A 100 -2.22 -14.71 -3.23
CA LEU A 100 -2.72 -15.65 -2.22
C LEU A 100 -1.86 -15.64 -0.95
N THR A 101 -0.54 -15.65 -1.10
CA THR A 101 0.39 -15.56 0.03
C THR A 101 0.23 -14.26 0.80
N PHE A 102 0.08 -13.13 0.11
CA PHE A 102 -0.13 -11.83 0.76
C PHE A 102 -1.39 -11.81 1.64
N TYR A 103 -2.52 -12.30 1.12
CA TYR A 103 -3.77 -12.34 1.89
C TYR A 103 -3.73 -13.37 3.02
N HIS A 104 -3.08 -14.51 2.81
CA HIS A 104 -2.86 -15.50 3.86
C HIS A 104 -2.07 -14.90 5.03
N GLN A 105 -0.93 -14.28 4.73
CA GLN A 105 -0.08 -13.64 5.74
C GLN A 105 -0.83 -12.52 6.46
N GLY A 106 -1.57 -11.68 5.71
CA GLY A 106 -2.38 -10.61 6.29
C GLY A 106 -3.44 -11.14 7.26
N HIS A 107 -4.07 -12.27 6.92
CA HIS A 107 -5.01 -12.94 7.81
C HIS A 107 -4.33 -13.47 9.07
N GLU A 108 -3.18 -14.14 8.95
CA GLU A 108 -2.41 -14.64 10.11
C GLU A 108 -2.05 -13.51 11.07
N VAL A 109 -1.49 -12.40 10.55
CA VAL A 109 -1.16 -11.22 11.36
C VAL A 109 -2.41 -10.64 12.04
N ALA A 110 -3.53 -10.56 11.33
CA ALA A 110 -4.78 -10.08 11.93
C ALA A 110 -5.27 -11.01 13.06
N GLN A 111 -5.10 -12.33 12.93
CA GLN A 111 -5.43 -13.29 13.99
C GLN A 111 -4.52 -13.12 15.21
N GLU A 112 -3.21 -12.93 15.01
CA GLU A 112 -2.25 -12.65 16.09
C GLU A 112 -2.60 -11.37 16.86
N PHE A 113 -3.19 -10.38 16.20
CA PHE A 113 -3.57 -9.11 16.82
C PHE A 113 -4.94 -9.12 17.53
N LYS A 114 -5.80 -10.12 17.27
CA LYS A 114 -7.12 -10.26 17.93
C LYS A 114 -7.08 -10.23 19.46
N PRO A 115 -6.22 -10.99 20.17
CA PRO A 115 -6.22 -10.98 21.63
C PRO A 115 -5.95 -9.58 22.20
N TYR A 116 -5.03 -8.83 21.58
CA TYR A 116 -4.75 -7.45 21.98
C TYR A 116 -5.97 -6.54 21.78
N MET A 117 -6.68 -6.66 20.64
CA MET A 117 -7.90 -5.89 20.41
C MET A 117 -9.00 -6.21 21.43
N THR A 118 -9.17 -7.47 21.80
CA THR A 118 -10.10 -7.89 22.86
C THR A 118 -9.70 -7.30 24.21
N GLU A 119 -8.41 -7.34 24.58
CA GLU A 119 -7.92 -6.75 25.83
C GLU A 119 -8.17 -5.24 25.86
N LEU A 120 -7.91 -4.55 24.74
CA LEU A 120 -8.17 -3.12 24.60
C LEU A 120 -9.66 -2.79 24.78
N GLN A 121 -10.56 -3.62 24.22
CA GLN A 121 -12.00 -3.47 24.39
C GLN A 121 -12.43 -3.62 25.86
N VAL A 122 -11.85 -4.60 26.58
CA VAL A 122 -12.11 -4.79 28.01
C VAL A 122 -11.61 -3.59 28.84
N LYS A 123 -10.40 -3.10 28.58
CA LYS A 123 -9.84 -1.92 29.27
C LYS A 123 -10.69 -0.67 29.04
N LEU A 124 -11.18 -0.49 27.82
CA LEU A 124 -12.08 0.60 27.48
C LEU A 124 -13.37 0.52 28.31
N GLN A 125 -13.97 -0.67 28.41
CA GLN A 125 -15.20 -0.83 29.20
C GLN A 125 -14.96 -0.55 30.68
N LYS A 126 -13.87 -1.08 31.26
CA LYS A 126 -13.50 -0.80 32.64
C LYS A 126 -13.32 0.69 32.92
N THR A 127 -12.77 1.44 31.96
CA THR A 127 -12.60 2.89 32.07
C THR A 127 -13.95 3.61 32.13
N ARG A 128 -14.94 3.17 31.33
CA ARG A 128 -16.31 3.69 31.37
C ARG A 128 -16.99 3.39 32.70
N ASP A 129 -16.87 2.15 33.18
CA ASP A 129 -17.50 1.72 34.44
C ASP A 129 -16.92 2.48 35.64
N ASN A 130 -15.59 2.70 35.66
CA ASN A 130 -14.92 3.51 36.66
C ASN A 130 -15.43 4.97 36.63
N TYR A 131 -15.56 5.55 35.43
CA TYR A 131 -16.08 6.91 35.29
C TYR A 131 -17.49 7.06 35.85
N GLU A 132 -18.43 6.16 35.50
CA GLU A 132 -19.79 6.21 36.02
C GLU A 132 -19.84 6.02 37.54
N THR A 133 -18.99 5.14 38.08
CA THR A 133 -18.86 4.93 39.53
C THR A 133 -18.42 6.21 40.23
N THR A 134 -17.31 6.81 39.79
CA THR A 134 -16.79 8.07 40.36
C THR A 134 -17.78 9.23 40.19
N ARG A 135 -18.49 9.29 39.06
CA ARG A 135 -19.54 10.30 38.82
C ARG A 135 -20.68 10.16 39.84
N THR A 136 -21.18 8.94 40.03
CA THR A 136 -22.28 8.66 40.97
C THR A 136 -21.87 8.95 42.42
N GLU A 137 -20.64 8.61 42.80
CA GLU A 137 -20.08 8.94 44.11
C GLU A 137 -19.98 10.46 44.32
N ALA A 138 -19.50 11.19 43.32
CA ALA A 138 -19.43 12.65 43.36
C ALA A 138 -20.81 13.31 43.45
N GLU A 139 -21.79 12.83 42.67
CA GLU A 139 -23.18 13.30 42.74
C GLU A 139 -23.79 13.03 44.13
N THR A 140 -23.55 11.85 44.69
CA THR A 140 -24.02 11.47 46.04
C THR A 140 -23.39 12.37 47.10
N LEU A 141 -22.09 12.66 47.00
CA LEU A 141 -21.39 13.57 47.91
C LEU A 141 -21.93 15.00 47.81
N MET A 142 -22.15 15.50 46.59
CA MET A 142 -22.74 16.82 46.35
C MET A 142 -24.10 16.95 47.04
N ASN A 143 -25.00 15.98 46.85
CA ASN A 143 -26.32 15.99 47.46
C ASN A 143 -26.24 15.98 49.00
N LYS A 144 -25.36 15.14 49.59
CA LYS A 144 -25.15 15.11 51.05
C LYS A 144 -24.63 16.45 51.62
N MET A 145 -23.81 17.17 50.87
CA MET A 145 -23.30 18.48 51.28
C MET A 145 -24.39 19.57 51.21
N LEU A 146 -25.29 19.47 50.23
CA LEU A 146 -26.43 20.39 50.09
C LEU A 146 -27.53 20.12 51.13
N GLU A 147 -27.76 18.86 51.49
CA GLU A 147 -28.76 18.46 52.49
C GLU A 147 -28.42 18.85 53.94
N LYS A 148 -27.19 19.31 54.23
CA LYS A 148 -26.78 19.80 55.56
C LYS A 148 -26.66 21.34 55.61
N PRO A 149 -27.75 22.11 55.55
CA PRO A 149 -27.68 23.57 55.59
C PRO A 149 -27.44 24.14 56.99
N ASN A 150 -27.56 23.37 58.07
CA ASN A 150 -27.34 23.85 59.43
C ASN A 150 -26.32 22.99 60.17
N ILE A 151 -25.06 23.38 60.08
CA ILE A 151 -24.10 23.08 61.14
C ILE A 151 -24.41 24.06 62.26
N GLU A 152 -25.30 23.68 63.19
CA GLU A 152 -25.12 24.19 64.54
C GLU A 152 -23.70 23.80 64.95
N PRO A 153 -22.84 24.74 65.39
CA PRO A 153 -21.48 24.43 65.76
C PRO A 153 -21.54 23.53 66.99
N THR A 154 -21.53 22.21 66.76
CA THR A 154 -21.22 21.27 67.80
C THR A 154 -19.81 21.61 68.26
N THR A 155 -19.71 22.10 69.50
CA THR A 155 -18.44 22.43 70.15
C THR A 155 -17.54 21.21 70.09
N ASN A 156 -16.65 21.22 69.11
CA ASN A 156 -15.63 20.20 68.93
C ASN A 156 -14.74 20.26 70.18
N LYS A 157 -14.48 19.13 70.83
CA LYS A 157 -13.62 19.06 72.04
C LYS A 157 -12.15 19.42 71.76
N ASN A 158 -11.81 19.67 70.50
CA ASN A 158 -10.50 20.13 70.06
C ASN A 158 -10.53 21.65 69.92
N TYR A 159 -9.56 22.32 70.56
CA TYR A 159 -9.48 23.78 70.74
C TYR A 159 -9.16 24.58 69.47
N THR A 160 -9.11 23.94 68.29
CA THR A 160 -8.79 24.60 67.02
C THR A 160 -10.08 25.00 66.30
N ARG A 161 -10.24 26.30 66.01
CA ARG A 161 -11.37 26.83 65.26
C ARG A 161 -10.88 27.51 63.99
N GLN A 162 -11.41 27.09 62.84
CA GLN A 162 -11.12 27.68 61.53
C GLN A 162 -12.41 28.24 60.93
N GLY A 163 -12.34 29.40 60.28
CA GLY A 163 -13.49 30.04 59.65
C GLY A 163 -13.17 31.45 59.16
N TYR A 164 -14.04 31.99 58.32
CA TYR A 164 -13.93 33.38 57.88
C TYR A 164 -14.31 34.32 59.04
N LEU A 165 -13.41 35.24 59.39
CA LEU A 165 -13.66 36.29 60.38
C LEU A 165 -13.85 37.63 59.67
N PHE A 166 -14.89 38.38 60.04
CA PHE A 166 -15.02 39.77 59.61
C PHE A 166 -14.36 40.67 60.64
N LEU A 167 -13.27 41.33 60.25
CA LEU A 167 -12.57 42.31 61.08
C LEU A 167 -13.21 43.69 60.88
N MET A 168 -13.86 44.22 61.93
CA MET A 168 -14.28 45.62 61.97
C MET A 168 -13.18 46.48 62.56
N GLU A 169 -12.50 47.27 61.72
CA GLU A 169 -11.48 48.22 62.17
C GLU A 169 -12.13 49.58 62.44
N LYS A 170 -12.16 50.01 63.71
CA LYS A 170 -12.64 51.35 64.10
C LYS A 170 -11.46 52.35 64.06
N SER A 171 -11.02 52.65 62.85
CA SER A 171 -10.05 53.71 62.47
C SER A 171 -8.57 53.56 62.89
N ARG A 172 -7.71 53.52 61.86
CA ARG A 172 -6.26 53.80 61.77
C ARG A 172 -5.30 52.73 62.35
N CYS A 173 -4.85 51.76 61.55
CA CYS A 173 -3.57 51.79 60.80
C CYS A 173 -3.15 50.38 60.32
N PHE A 174 -2.62 50.33 59.09
CA PHE A 174 -1.98 49.20 58.38
C PHE A 174 -1.18 48.22 59.26
N VAL A 175 -1.46 46.91 59.19
CA VAL A 175 -0.57 45.75 58.86
C VAL A 175 -1.45 44.48 58.75
N PHE A 176 -1.34 43.68 57.67
CA PHE A 176 -1.95 42.34 57.61
C PHE A 176 -1.04 41.31 58.29
N ILE A 177 -1.43 40.81 59.47
CA ILE A 177 -0.83 39.64 60.15
C ILE A 177 -1.91 38.55 60.23
N CYS A 178 -1.61 37.34 59.76
CA CYS A 178 -2.48 36.18 59.92
C CYS A 178 -2.43 35.69 61.37
N TYR A 179 -3.56 35.62 62.07
CA TYR A 179 -3.64 35.06 63.43
C TYR A 179 -4.27 33.66 63.40
N ASP A 180 -3.56 32.67 63.94
CA ASP A 180 -4.15 31.44 64.49
C ASP A 180 -4.47 31.70 65.97
N LEU A 181 -5.75 31.60 66.37
CA LEU A 181 -6.16 31.76 67.77
C LEU A 181 -6.17 30.40 68.47
N ASP A 182 -5.15 30.13 69.27
CA ASP A 182 -5.12 28.97 70.17
C ASP A 182 -5.56 29.40 71.59
N TYR A 183 -6.73 28.94 72.05
CA TYR A 183 -7.38 29.45 73.27
C TYR A 183 -6.77 28.89 74.58
N LYS A 184 -5.62 28.22 74.53
CA LYS A 184 -4.97 27.63 75.72
C LYS A 184 -3.66 28.25 76.16
N ASP A 185 -3.13 29.21 75.40
CA ASP A 185 -2.03 30.05 75.86
C ASP A 185 -2.20 31.44 75.26
N MET A 186 -2.45 32.44 76.11
CA MET A 186 -2.51 33.84 75.71
C MET A 186 -1.08 34.36 75.48
N ARG A 187 -0.33 33.73 74.56
CA ARG A 187 0.92 34.26 74.02
C ARG A 187 0.70 34.60 72.56
N PHE A 188 0.65 35.90 72.30
CA PHE A 188 0.90 36.43 70.97
C PHE A 188 2.31 36.00 70.55
N PHE A 189 2.44 35.08 69.60
CA PHE A 189 3.68 34.93 68.87
C PHE A 189 3.73 36.04 67.81
N TYR A 190 4.75 36.89 67.92
CA TYR A 190 5.11 37.91 66.94
C TYR A 190 5.80 37.30 65.72
#